data_AF-A0A1H3B446-F1
#
_entry.id   AF-A0A1H3B446-F1
#
_cell.length_a   1.000
_cell.length_b   1.000
_cell.length_c   1.000
_cell.angle_alpha   90.00
_cell.angle_beta   90.00
_cell.angle_gamma   90.00
#
_symmetry.space_group_name_H-M   'P 1'
#
loop_
_entity.id
_entity.type
_entity.pdbx_description
1 polymer ?
#
loop_
_entity_poly.entity_id
_entity_poly.type
_entity_poly.pdbx_seq_one_letter_code
_entity_poly.pdbx_strand_id
1 'polypeptide(L)'
;MGEWSKLGEITCPSGVLVIGDGGHLGIWSGERSPAELDVAGLDVHPARVAEEPETPHAERARQGADGEFAVFGLPMVAVGGLPVDRPLRVDGTRMPDDEYSWESLRLAVSESPAARTVRLGSICVDWARLFFGDVDALSHWEHHDPIDGKADLVFWGRAEEAVAAEFGATRTGIPGEETSWGWVGLGMREAVERGRAIVAWQQANPEHRFKLDFRPHSHHWQVMAQVRATAEEAGVVEVGGARVLFAMTTWGDGFFPVYADYDGDNALVAVRVDFVGD
;
A
#
# COMPACT_ATOMS: atom_id res chain seq x y z
N MET A 1 12.81 -22.81 -9.57
CA MET A 1 12.91 -21.53 -8.86
C MET A 1 12.71 -20.47 -9.91
N GLY A 2 11.62 -19.69 -9.79
CA GLY A 2 11.26 -18.68 -10.78
C GLY A 2 12.35 -17.60 -10.90
N GLU A 3 12.33 -16.88 -12.02
CA GLU A 3 13.17 -15.71 -12.20
C GLU A 3 12.61 -14.56 -11.36
N TRP A 4 13.48 -13.91 -10.58
CA TRP A 4 13.11 -12.73 -9.79
C TRP A 4 12.97 -11.51 -10.70
N SER A 5 11.76 -10.96 -10.82
CA SER A 5 11.51 -9.71 -11.53
C SER A 5 11.54 -8.52 -10.58
N LYS A 6 12.12 -7.41 -11.01
CA LYS A 6 12.22 -6.20 -10.19
C LYS A 6 10.86 -5.50 -10.11
N LEU A 7 10.40 -5.24 -8.89
CA LEU A 7 9.19 -4.44 -8.62
C LEU A 7 9.53 -2.96 -8.36
N GLY A 8 10.65 -2.71 -7.68
CA GLY A 8 11.07 -1.35 -7.36
C GLY A 8 12.20 -1.30 -6.33
N GLU A 9 12.34 -0.14 -5.70
CA GLU A 9 13.35 0.08 -4.67
C GLU A 9 12.75 0.88 -3.51
N ILE A 10 13.10 0.49 -2.28
CA ILE A 10 12.80 1.25 -1.06
C ILE A 10 14.07 1.86 -0.49
N THR A 11 13.92 2.78 0.45
CA THR A 11 15.02 3.26 1.31
C THR A 11 14.59 3.15 2.76
N CYS A 12 15.51 2.81 3.66
CA CYS A 12 15.21 2.59 5.08
C CYS A 12 16.15 3.39 5.98
N PRO A 13 16.07 4.74 6.01
CA PRO A 13 16.99 5.59 6.77
C PRO A 13 17.00 5.33 8.29
N SER A 14 15.89 4.86 8.86
CA SER A 14 15.82 4.47 10.28
C SER A 14 16.53 3.14 10.58
N GLY A 15 16.77 2.32 9.53
CA GLY A 15 17.24 0.95 9.65
C GLY A 15 16.17 -0.04 10.11
N VAL A 16 14.91 0.39 10.26
CA VAL A 16 13.77 -0.45 10.67
C VAL A 16 12.70 -0.44 9.60
N LEU A 17 12.51 -1.61 8.97
CA LEU A 17 11.47 -1.88 7.99
C LEU A 17 10.18 -2.29 8.69
N VAL A 18 9.04 -1.87 8.14
CA VAL A 18 7.72 -2.41 8.41
C VAL A 18 7.13 -3.01 7.13
N ILE A 19 6.51 -4.19 7.28
CA ILE A 19 5.73 -4.87 6.25
C ILE A 19 4.33 -5.11 6.79
N GLY A 20 3.31 -4.73 6.02
CA GLY A 20 1.91 -4.90 6.41
C GLY A 20 0.94 -4.58 5.28
N ASP A 21 -0.35 -4.51 5.59
CA ASP A 21 -1.39 -4.11 4.64
C ASP A 21 -1.32 -2.61 4.32
N GLY A 22 -1.22 -2.29 3.02
CA GLY A 22 -1.22 -0.92 2.53
C GLY A 22 -2.58 -0.21 2.67
N GLY A 23 -3.68 -0.96 2.69
CA GLY A 23 -5.03 -0.46 2.93
C GLY A 23 -5.22 0.08 4.34
N HIS A 24 -4.53 -0.50 5.32
CA HIS A 24 -4.59 -0.07 6.72
C HIS A 24 -3.52 0.96 7.10
N LEU A 25 -2.77 1.51 6.14
CA LEU A 25 -1.75 2.50 6.49
C LEU A 25 -2.34 3.83 6.99
N GLY A 26 -3.64 4.07 6.76
CA GLY A 26 -4.38 5.20 7.36
C GLY A 26 -4.56 5.12 8.88
N ILE A 27 -4.44 3.93 9.48
CA ILE A 27 -4.46 3.72 10.94
C ILE A 27 -3.04 3.65 11.55
N TRP A 28 -2.01 4.06 10.82
CA TRP A 28 -0.66 4.14 11.37
C TRP A 28 -0.51 5.37 12.28
N SER A 29 -0.24 5.15 13.57
CA SER A 29 -0.08 6.25 14.53
C SER A 29 1.29 6.93 14.46
N GLY A 30 2.30 6.28 13.87
CA GLY A 30 3.67 6.79 13.87
C GLY A 30 4.19 6.95 15.30
N GLU A 31 4.56 8.18 15.65
CA GLU A 31 4.99 8.61 16.99
C GLU A 31 3.84 9.14 17.87
N ARG A 32 2.63 9.26 17.32
CA ARG A 32 1.45 9.73 18.05
C ARG A 32 0.83 8.59 18.85
N SER A 33 0.01 8.93 19.85
CA SER A 33 -0.78 7.92 20.53
C SER A 33 -1.81 7.31 19.56
N PRO A 34 -2.00 5.97 19.54
CA PRO A 34 -3.07 5.34 18.76
C PRO A 34 -4.47 5.85 19.13
N ALA A 35 -4.66 6.36 20.36
CA ALA A 35 -5.91 6.95 20.81
C ALA A 35 -6.25 8.29 20.13
N GLU A 36 -5.28 8.94 19.48
CA GLU A 36 -5.48 10.18 18.72
C GLU A 36 -5.95 9.94 17.28
N LEU A 37 -5.97 8.68 16.83
CA LEU A 37 -6.39 8.34 15.48
C LEU A 37 -7.91 8.38 15.34
N ASP A 38 -8.38 9.04 14.28
CA ASP A 38 -9.75 8.88 13.82
C ASP A 38 -9.88 7.56 13.06
N VAL A 39 -10.24 6.51 13.79
CA VAL A 39 -10.48 5.18 13.25
C VAL A 39 -11.88 5.02 12.65
N ALA A 40 -12.71 6.06 12.68
CA ALA A 40 -14.05 6.02 12.10
C ALA A 40 -13.95 5.88 10.57
N GLY A 41 -14.52 4.79 10.03
CA GLY A 41 -14.49 4.50 8.60
C GLY A 41 -13.26 3.73 8.11
N LEU A 42 -12.40 3.24 9.03
CA LEU A 42 -11.25 2.39 8.71
C LEU A 42 -11.52 0.90 8.99
N ASP A 43 -12.80 0.51 9.08
CA ASP A 43 -13.32 -0.84 9.34
C ASP A 43 -12.66 -1.58 10.53
N VAL A 44 -12.11 -0.83 11.49
CA VAL A 44 -11.55 -1.39 12.72
C VAL A 44 -12.66 -1.75 13.69
N HIS A 45 -12.67 -3.01 14.14
CA HIS A 45 -13.65 -3.47 15.12
C HIS A 45 -13.50 -2.70 16.46
N PRO A 46 -14.59 -2.18 17.08
CA PRO A 46 -14.51 -1.36 18.30
C PRO A 46 -13.77 -2.01 19.47
N ALA A 47 -13.85 -3.34 19.62
CA ALA A 47 -13.11 -4.05 20.65
C ALA A 47 -11.58 -3.96 20.45
N ARG A 48 -11.11 -3.93 19.20
CA ARG A 48 -9.68 -3.77 18.89
C ARG A 48 -9.18 -2.38 19.29
N VAL A 49 -10.00 -1.36 19.08
CA VAL A 49 -9.70 0.01 19.52
C VAL A 49 -9.54 0.07 21.04
N ALA A 50 -10.42 -0.61 21.78
CA ALA A 50 -10.36 -0.64 23.25
C ALA A 50 -9.16 -1.43 23.80
N GLU A 51 -8.65 -2.40 23.05
CA GLU A 51 -7.49 -3.23 23.41
C GLU A 51 -6.16 -2.64 22.92
N GLU A 52 -6.19 -1.56 22.14
CA GLU A 52 -5.00 -1.01 21.51
C GLU A 52 -4.04 -0.42 22.55
N PRO A 53 -2.77 -0.87 22.59
CA PRO A 53 -1.77 -0.27 23.47
C PRO A 53 -1.58 1.23 23.21
N GLU A 54 -1.40 2.03 24.27
CA GLU A 54 -1.11 3.47 24.13
C GLU A 54 0.24 3.76 23.46
N THR A 55 1.15 2.78 23.45
CA THR A 55 2.47 2.88 22.81
C THR A 55 2.32 3.11 21.30
N PRO A 56 2.93 4.16 20.73
CA PRO A 56 2.90 4.44 19.30
C PRO A 56 3.38 3.27 18.45
N HIS A 57 2.82 3.14 17.24
CA HIS A 57 3.13 1.97 16.39
C HIS A 57 4.59 1.94 15.96
N ALA A 58 5.21 3.10 15.74
CA ALA A 58 6.62 3.17 15.40
C ALA A 58 7.51 2.67 16.55
N GLU A 59 7.19 3.02 17.80
CA GLU A 59 7.90 2.51 18.96
C GLU A 59 7.74 0.99 19.10
N ARG A 60 6.52 0.47 18.90
CA ARG A 60 6.29 -1.00 18.94
C ARG A 60 7.04 -1.73 17.85
N ALA A 61 7.08 -1.20 16.63
CA ALA A 61 7.86 -1.78 15.53
C ALA A 61 9.36 -1.82 15.85
N ARG A 62 9.90 -0.78 16.48
CA ARG A 62 11.32 -0.77 16.93
C ARG A 62 11.58 -1.78 18.05
N GLN A 63 10.66 -1.91 19.01
CA GLN A 63 10.78 -2.87 20.11
C GLN A 63 10.61 -4.33 19.66
N GLY A 64 9.76 -4.56 18.67
CA GLY A 64 9.45 -5.87 18.09
C GLY A 64 10.23 -6.18 16.81
N ALA A 65 11.31 -5.44 16.51
CA ALA A 65 12.12 -5.67 15.33
C ALA A 65 12.61 -7.12 15.27
N ASP A 66 12.63 -7.66 14.05
CA ASP A 66 12.82 -9.07 13.73
C ASP A 66 11.68 -9.96 14.24
N GLY A 67 10.45 -9.45 14.16
CA GLY A 67 9.25 -10.12 14.65
C GLY A 67 7.92 -9.48 14.24
N GLU A 68 6.85 -10.15 14.65
CA GLU A 68 5.47 -9.69 14.49
C GLU A 68 5.07 -8.70 15.59
N PHE A 69 4.32 -7.68 15.22
CA PHE A 69 3.63 -6.78 16.14
C PHE A 69 2.22 -6.47 15.61
N ALA A 70 1.31 -6.08 16.49
CA ALA A 70 -0.06 -5.76 16.09
C ALA A 70 -0.24 -4.24 15.85
N VAL A 71 -1.12 -3.88 14.93
CA VAL A 71 -1.70 -2.54 14.74
C VAL A 71 -3.21 -2.71 14.70
N PHE A 72 -3.92 -2.25 15.74
CA PHE A 72 -5.37 -2.49 15.88
C PHE A 72 -5.77 -3.97 15.73
N GLY A 73 -4.92 -4.87 16.24
CA GLY A 73 -5.09 -6.32 16.15
C GLY A 73 -4.76 -6.94 14.79
N LEU A 74 -4.28 -6.15 13.82
CA LEU A 74 -3.76 -6.64 12.54
C LEU A 74 -2.26 -6.92 12.69
N PRO A 75 -1.80 -8.16 12.44
CA PRO A 75 -0.38 -8.47 12.49
C PRO A 75 0.37 -7.81 11.34
N MET A 76 1.49 -7.19 11.69
CA MET A 76 2.51 -6.61 10.82
C MET A 76 3.87 -7.15 11.25
N VAL A 77 4.87 -7.06 10.37
CA VAL A 77 6.23 -7.51 10.69
C VAL A 77 7.20 -6.33 10.64
N ALA A 78 8.06 -6.23 11.64
CA ALA A 78 9.16 -5.29 11.69
C ALA A 78 10.50 -6.01 11.55
N VAL A 79 11.46 -5.41 10.84
CA VAL A 79 12.82 -5.95 10.66
C VAL A 79 13.84 -4.86 10.92
N GLY A 80 14.82 -5.14 11.78
CA GLY A 80 15.87 -4.19 12.15
C GLY A 80 17.17 -4.39 11.35
N GLY A 81 18.07 -3.43 11.47
CA GLY A 81 19.44 -3.55 10.94
C GLY A 81 19.57 -3.45 9.43
N LEU A 82 18.59 -2.83 8.75
CA LEU A 82 18.68 -2.60 7.31
C LEU A 82 19.76 -1.54 6.97
N PRO A 83 20.40 -1.63 5.79
CA PRO A 83 21.27 -0.57 5.29
C PRO A 83 20.54 0.77 5.18
N VAL A 84 21.14 1.81 5.75
CA VAL A 84 20.56 3.16 5.83
C VAL A 84 21.09 4.12 4.77
N ASP A 85 22.14 3.72 4.05
CA ASP A 85 22.93 4.56 3.16
C ASP A 85 22.69 4.30 1.66
N ARG A 86 21.77 3.38 1.34
CA ARG A 86 21.44 3.02 -0.05
C ARG A 86 20.02 2.51 -0.23
N PRO A 87 19.48 2.57 -1.46
CA PRO A 87 18.25 1.86 -1.80
C PRO A 87 18.40 0.34 -1.74
N LEU A 88 17.29 -0.33 -1.47
CA LEU A 88 17.16 -1.79 -1.42
C LEU A 88 16.12 -2.24 -2.44
N ARG A 89 16.45 -3.27 -3.21
CA ARG A 89 15.59 -3.77 -4.29
C ARG A 89 14.48 -4.65 -3.74
N VAL A 90 13.25 -4.45 -4.20
CA VAL A 90 12.16 -5.41 -4.00
C VAL A 90 11.91 -6.14 -5.31
N ASP A 91 11.93 -7.47 -5.23
CA ASP A 91 11.71 -8.38 -6.34
C ASP A 91 10.47 -9.26 -6.08
N GLY A 92 9.86 -9.78 -7.14
CA GLY A 92 8.82 -10.81 -7.07
C GLY A 92 9.20 -12.04 -7.89
N THR A 93 8.70 -13.21 -7.50
CA THR A 93 8.72 -14.42 -8.32
C THR A 93 7.29 -14.88 -8.54
N ARG A 94 6.94 -15.20 -9.79
CA ARG A 94 5.63 -15.73 -10.16
C ARG A 94 5.57 -17.24 -9.95
N MET A 95 4.36 -17.75 -9.82
CA MET A 95 4.10 -19.19 -9.81
C MET A 95 4.58 -19.83 -11.14
N PRO A 96 5.21 -21.03 -11.14
CA PRO A 96 5.77 -21.64 -12.35
C PRO A 96 4.77 -21.85 -13.51
N ASP A 97 3.50 -22.10 -13.17
CA ASP A 97 2.42 -22.38 -14.14
C ASP A 97 1.34 -21.27 -14.16
N ASP A 98 1.61 -20.12 -13.53
CA ASP A 98 0.69 -18.99 -13.46
C ASP A 98 1.48 -17.67 -13.52
N GLU A 99 1.41 -17.01 -14.68
CA GLU A 99 2.10 -15.75 -14.96
C GLU A 99 1.51 -14.55 -14.20
N TYR A 100 0.32 -14.70 -13.60
CA TYR A 100 -0.36 -13.66 -12.84
C TYR A 100 -0.09 -13.77 -11.35
N SER A 101 -0.10 -14.97 -10.76
CA SER A 101 0.02 -15.06 -9.30
C SER A 101 1.47 -15.00 -8.82
N TRP A 102 1.72 -14.18 -7.80
CA TRP A 102 2.98 -14.16 -7.08
C TRP A 102 3.16 -15.44 -6.26
N GLU A 103 4.30 -16.09 -6.36
CA GLU A 103 4.74 -17.09 -5.40
C GLU A 103 5.28 -16.38 -4.14
N SER A 104 6.08 -15.33 -4.32
CA SER A 104 6.77 -14.65 -3.24
C SER A 104 7.26 -13.25 -3.63
N LEU A 105 7.29 -12.31 -2.67
CA LEU A 105 8.00 -11.03 -2.77
C LEU A 105 9.19 -10.99 -1.83
N ARG A 106 10.28 -10.35 -2.28
CA ARG A 106 11.55 -10.30 -1.54
C ARG A 106 12.17 -8.91 -1.56
N LEU A 107 12.45 -8.37 -0.40
CA LEU A 107 13.42 -7.29 -0.23
C LEU A 107 14.84 -7.88 -0.19
N ALA A 108 15.64 -7.58 -1.21
CA ALA A 108 17.04 -8.00 -1.27
C ALA A 108 17.94 -7.02 -0.51
N VAL A 109 18.63 -7.52 0.52
CA VAL A 109 19.57 -6.77 1.34
C VAL A 109 21.00 -7.00 0.85
N SER A 110 21.39 -8.23 0.52
CA SER A 110 22.72 -8.56 0.00
C SER A 110 22.65 -9.64 -1.10
N GLU A 111 23.72 -9.79 -1.86
CA GLU A 111 23.87 -10.84 -2.88
C GLU A 111 24.53 -12.12 -2.32
N SER A 112 24.85 -12.16 -1.02
CA SER A 112 25.38 -13.37 -0.37
C SER A 112 24.35 -14.50 -0.40
N PRO A 113 24.77 -15.77 -0.54
CA PRO A 113 23.85 -16.90 -0.46
C PRO A 113 23.26 -17.03 0.95
N ALA A 114 21.95 -17.26 1.03
CA ALA A 114 21.29 -17.60 2.27
C ALA A 114 21.79 -18.95 2.80
N ALA A 115 22.24 -18.98 4.06
CA ALA A 115 22.61 -20.19 4.78
C ALA A 115 21.51 -20.63 5.77
N ARG A 116 20.64 -19.70 6.19
CA ARG A 116 19.60 -19.94 7.20
C ARG A 116 18.39 -19.05 6.94
N THR A 117 17.20 -19.60 7.09
CA THR A 117 15.92 -18.87 7.01
C THR A 117 15.20 -18.93 8.36
N VAL A 118 14.59 -17.83 8.77
CA VAL A 118 13.81 -17.69 10.01
C VAL A 118 12.45 -17.15 9.69
N ARG A 119 11.39 -17.75 10.25
CA ARG A 119 10.06 -17.16 10.21
C ARG A 119 9.96 -16.02 11.23
N LEU A 120 9.63 -14.83 10.77
CA LEU A 120 9.46 -13.62 11.61
C LEU A 120 8.03 -13.49 12.15
N GLY A 121 7.04 -13.97 11.39
CA GLY A 121 5.63 -13.81 11.73
C GLY A 121 4.73 -13.97 10.53
N SER A 122 3.55 -13.36 10.58
CA SER A 122 2.66 -13.18 9.44
C SER A 122 2.21 -11.72 9.32
N ILE A 123 1.82 -11.31 8.11
CA ILE A 123 1.06 -10.09 7.88
C ILE A 123 -0.39 -10.45 7.59
N CYS A 124 -1.34 -9.64 8.04
CA CYS A 124 -2.74 -9.70 7.63
C CYS A 124 -2.96 -8.65 6.55
N VAL A 125 -3.52 -9.07 5.41
CA VAL A 125 -3.89 -8.20 4.28
C VAL A 125 -5.39 -8.35 4.03
N ASP A 126 -6.12 -7.25 4.06
CA ASP A 126 -7.58 -7.13 3.91
C ASP A 126 -7.97 -6.17 2.76
N TRP A 127 -6.97 -5.70 2.00
CA TRP A 127 -7.16 -4.89 0.80
C TRP A 127 -6.31 -5.36 -0.39
N ALA A 128 -5.96 -6.65 -0.41
CA ALA A 128 -5.16 -7.30 -1.44
C ALA A 128 -3.82 -6.60 -1.79
N ARG A 129 -3.28 -5.77 -0.89
CA ARG A 129 -2.07 -4.98 -1.12
C ARG A 129 -1.21 -4.92 0.13
N LEU A 130 0.08 -5.11 -0.05
CA LEU A 130 1.04 -4.96 1.03
C LEU A 130 2.00 -3.81 0.74
N PHE A 131 2.70 -3.35 1.77
CA PHE A 131 3.75 -2.36 1.64
C PHE A 131 5.08 -2.81 2.26
N PHE A 132 6.16 -2.19 1.80
CA PHE A 132 7.47 -2.18 2.44
C PHE A 132 7.84 -0.72 2.72
N GLY A 133 8.00 -0.34 3.99
CA GLY A 133 8.21 1.05 4.37
C GLY A 133 9.11 1.23 5.60
N ASP A 134 9.84 2.32 5.63
CA ASP A 134 10.65 2.74 6.77
C ASP A 134 9.77 3.23 7.93
N VAL A 135 10.03 2.76 9.15
CA VAL A 135 9.16 3.02 10.30
C VAL A 135 8.94 4.51 10.59
N ASP A 136 9.96 5.36 10.37
CA ASP A 136 9.89 6.80 10.62
C ASP A 136 9.13 7.48 9.50
N ALA A 137 9.45 7.12 8.25
CA ALA A 137 8.79 7.62 7.05
C ALA A 137 7.28 7.43 7.10
N LEU A 138 6.81 6.28 7.59
CA LEU A 138 5.38 5.98 7.71
C LEU A 138 4.64 6.97 8.61
N SER A 139 5.32 7.66 9.54
CA SER A 139 4.71 8.72 10.35
C SER A 139 4.29 9.95 9.54
N HIS A 140 4.75 10.07 8.30
CA HIS A 140 4.38 11.10 7.32
C HIS A 140 3.38 10.60 6.28
N TRP A 141 2.84 9.38 6.45
CA TRP A 141 1.84 8.86 5.54
C TRP A 141 0.56 9.68 5.59
N GLU A 142 0.01 9.97 4.41
CA GLU A 142 -1.23 10.72 4.24
C GLU A 142 -2.14 9.86 3.39
N HIS A 143 -3.16 9.29 4.02
CA HIS A 143 -4.03 8.31 3.38
C HIS A 143 -5.20 8.99 2.64
N HIS A 144 -5.82 10.00 3.27
CA HIS A 144 -7.06 10.60 2.78
C HIS A 144 -6.89 11.99 2.19
N ASP A 145 -6.09 12.84 2.82
CA ASP A 145 -5.99 14.25 2.42
C ASP A 145 -4.96 14.44 1.29
N PRO A 146 -5.22 15.38 0.37
CA PRO A 146 -4.30 15.65 -0.73
C PRO A 146 -3.08 16.43 -0.24
N ILE A 147 -1.89 15.99 -0.62
CA ILE A 147 -0.64 16.66 -0.21
C ILE A 147 -0.32 17.90 -1.06
N ASP A 148 -0.96 18.05 -2.22
CA ASP A 148 -0.79 19.19 -3.15
C ASP A 148 -2.05 20.05 -3.33
N GLY A 149 -3.11 19.75 -2.56
CA GLY A 149 -4.40 20.43 -2.65
C GLY A 149 -5.22 20.11 -3.91
N LYS A 150 -4.92 19.00 -4.59
CA LYS A 150 -5.62 18.56 -5.80
C LYS A 150 -6.23 17.16 -5.69
N ALA A 151 -7.16 16.88 -6.59
CA ALA A 151 -7.80 15.57 -6.72
C ALA A 151 -8.14 15.27 -8.18
N ASP A 152 -8.20 13.99 -8.50
CA ASP A 152 -8.84 13.49 -9.70
C ASP A 152 -10.30 13.12 -9.41
N LEU A 153 -11.15 13.33 -10.40
CA LEU A 153 -12.48 12.74 -10.46
C LEU A 153 -12.50 11.77 -11.61
N VAL A 154 -12.77 10.50 -11.33
CA VAL A 154 -12.72 9.44 -12.34
C VAL A 154 -14.00 8.63 -12.29
N PHE A 155 -14.61 8.38 -13.44
CA PHE A 155 -15.80 7.57 -13.53
C PHE A 155 -15.79 6.65 -14.74
N TRP A 156 -16.48 5.52 -14.60
CA TRP A 156 -16.55 4.47 -15.60
C TRP A 156 -17.84 3.65 -15.45
N GLY A 157 -18.17 2.89 -16.50
CA GLY A 157 -19.28 1.95 -16.51
C GLY A 157 -20.30 2.24 -17.61
N ARG A 158 -21.47 1.59 -17.52
CA ARG A 158 -22.43 1.57 -18.64
C ARG A 158 -22.92 2.94 -19.09
N ALA A 159 -23.08 3.88 -18.15
CA ALA A 159 -23.56 5.22 -18.43
C ALA A 159 -22.45 6.28 -18.59
N GLU A 160 -21.18 5.87 -18.66
CA GLU A 160 -20.04 6.80 -18.62
C GLU A 160 -20.08 7.86 -19.73
N GLU A 161 -20.48 7.51 -20.95
CA GLU A 161 -20.53 8.47 -22.07
C GLU A 161 -21.64 9.50 -21.89
N ALA A 162 -22.79 9.11 -21.32
CA ALA A 162 -23.88 10.02 -21.02
C ALA A 162 -23.48 11.01 -19.92
N VAL A 163 -22.81 10.54 -18.87
CA VAL A 163 -22.25 11.39 -17.80
C VAL A 163 -21.19 12.33 -18.38
N ALA A 164 -20.29 11.83 -19.23
CA ALA A 164 -19.27 12.64 -19.86
C ALA A 164 -19.86 13.75 -20.75
N ALA A 165 -20.90 13.45 -21.53
CA ALA A 165 -21.59 14.44 -22.35
C ALA A 165 -22.31 15.51 -21.52
N GLU A 166 -23.00 15.10 -20.44
CA GLU A 166 -23.72 16.01 -19.54
C GLU A 166 -22.78 16.99 -18.85
N PHE A 167 -21.65 16.50 -18.33
CA PHE A 167 -20.74 17.29 -17.51
C PHE A 167 -19.52 17.83 -18.26
N GLY A 168 -19.37 17.52 -19.55
CA GLY A 168 -18.22 17.94 -20.36
C GLY A 168 -16.90 17.30 -19.89
N ALA A 169 -16.92 16.02 -19.55
CA ALA A 169 -15.71 15.28 -19.16
C ALA A 169 -14.92 14.79 -20.37
N THR A 170 -13.63 14.52 -20.18
CA THR A 170 -12.76 13.91 -21.20
C THR A 170 -12.24 12.56 -20.74
N ARG A 171 -11.71 11.74 -21.66
CA ARG A 171 -10.92 10.58 -21.26
C ARG A 171 -9.72 11.07 -20.44
N THR A 172 -9.45 10.41 -19.33
CA THR A 172 -8.43 10.87 -18.37
C THR A 172 -7.02 10.68 -18.91
N GLY A 173 -6.81 9.64 -19.73
CA GLY A 173 -5.48 9.25 -20.21
C GLY A 173 -4.55 8.76 -19.09
N ILE A 174 -5.11 8.41 -17.93
CA ILE A 174 -4.35 7.84 -16.82
C ILE A 174 -3.82 6.47 -17.27
N PRO A 175 -2.51 6.20 -17.17
CA PRO A 175 -1.96 4.88 -17.51
C PRO A 175 -2.63 3.76 -16.71
N GLY A 176 -3.01 2.67 -17.39
CA GLY A 176 -3.76 1.55 -16.81
C GLY A 176 -5.27 1.79 -16.67
N GLU A 177 -5.74 3.00 -16.98
CA GLU A 177 -7.15 3.39 -16.97
C GLU A 177 -7.50 4.31 -18.15
N GLU A 178 -6.94 4.05 -19.33
CA GLU A 178 -7.04 4.93 -20.49
C GLU A 178 -8.49 5.12 -20.98
N THR A 179 -9.35 4.14 -20.64
CA THR A 179 -10.79 4.19 -20.93
C THR A 179 -11.60 4.89 -19.84
N SER A 180 -11.03 5.37 -18.75
CA SER A 180 -11.81 6.10 -17.76
C SER A 180 -12.12 7.53 -18.21
N TRP A 181 -13.26 8.07 -17.79
CA TRP A 181 -13.65 9.46 -18.01
C TRP A 181 -13.46 10.29 -16.75
N GLY A 182 -13.26 11.59 -16.91
CA GLY A 182 -13.21 12.51 -15.78
C GLY A 182 -12.31 13.72 -15.98
N TRP A 183 -11.71 14.16 -14.88
CA TRP A 183 -10.77 15.28 -14.83
C TRP A 183 -9.63 14.95 -13.89
N VAL A 184 -8.42 15.33 -14.29
CA VAL A 184 -7.19 15.08 -13.56
C VAL A 184 -6.65 16.39 -13.00
N GLY A 185 -6.16 16.38 -11.77
CA GLY A 185 -5.46 17.50 -11.14
C GLY A 185 -6.33 18.73 -10.88
N LEU A 186 -7.63 18.52 -10.58
CA LEU A 186 -8.54 19.60 -10.20
C LEU A 186 -8.15 20.15 -8.82
N GLY A 187 -8.33 21.46 -8.62
CA GLY A 187 -8.27 22.01 -7.26
C GLY A 187 -9.38 21.43 -6.39
N MET A 188 -9.10 21.17 -5.10
CA MET A 188 -10.04 20.46 -4.21
C MET A 188 -11.47 20.99 -4.20
N ARG A 189 -11.66 22.31 -4.16
CA ARG A 189 -12.99 22.91 -4.17
C ARG A 189 -13.76 22.56 -5.45
N GLU A 190 -13.09 22.66 -6.61
CA GLU A 190 -13.69 22.32 -7.89
C GLU A 190 -14.00 20.83 -7.98
N ALA A 191 -13.09 19.96 -7.52
CA ALA A 191 -13.30 18.52 -7.49
C ALA A 191 -14.51 18.15 -6.61
N VAL A 192 -14.66 18.76 -5.44
CA VAL A 192 -15.82 18.52 -4.56
C VAL A 192 -17.13 19.04 -5.20
N GLU A 193 -17.11 20.24 -5.78
CA GLU A 193 -18.28 20.82 -6.45
C GLU A 193 -18.76 19.93 -7.61
N ARG A 194 -17.84 19.50 -8.49
CA ARG A 194 -18.14 18.59 -9.61
C ARG A 194 -18.59 17.22 -9.13
N GLY A 195 -17.90 16.62 -8.16
CA GLY A 195 -18.24 15.31 -7.62
C GLY A 195 -19.66 15.29 -7.03
N ARG A 196 -20.03 16.33 -6.27
CA ARG A 196 -21.40 16.48 -5.74
C ARG A 196 -22.44 16.60 -6.84
N ALA A 197 -22.15 17.35 -7.91
CA ALA A 197 -23.06 17.49 -9.04
C ALA A 197 -23.30 16.14 -9.74
N ILE A 198 -22.25 15.33 -9.95
CA ILE A 198 -22.36 13.99 -10.55
C ILE A 198 -23.14 13.04 -9.64
N VAL A 199 -22.88 13.07 -8.32
CA VAL A 199 -23.64 12.23 -7.36
C VAL A 199 -25.12 12.63 -7.34
N ALA A 200 -25.44 13.92 -7.34
CA ALA A 200 -26.82 14.40 -7.40
C ALA A 200 -27.52 13.95 -8.70
N TRP A 201 -26.81 14.02 -9.82
CA TRP A 201 -27.32 13.51 -11.10
C TRP A 201 -27.53 11.99 -11.08
N GLN A 202 -26.60 11.23 -10.49
CA GLN A 202 -26.74 9.78 -10.34
C GLN A 202 -27.97 9.40 -9.52
N GLN A 203 -28.25 10.15 -8.45
CA GLN A 203 -29.44 9.95 -7.61
C GLN A 203 -30.73 10.29 -8.36
N ALA A 204 -30.71 11.32 -9.21
CA ALA A 204 -31.86 11.71 -10.03
C ALA A 204 -32.10 10.76 -11.22
N ASN A 205 -31.08 10.00 -11.64
CA ASN A 205 -31.11 9.12 -12.80
C ASN A 205 -30.71 7.67 -12.42
N PRO A 206 -31.47 6.97 -11.56
CA PRO A 206 -31.07 5.68 -10.97
C PRO A 206 -30.92 4.53 -11.99
N GLU A 207 -31.50 4.67 -13.19
CA GLU A 207 -31.31 3.76 -14.32
C GLU A 207 -29.90 3.83 -14.93
N HIS A 208 -29.20 4.96 -14.76
CA HIS A 208 -27.85 5.16 -15.26
C HIS A 208 -26.82 4.54 -14.31
N ARG A 209 -26.23 3.41 -14.75
CA ARG A 209 -25.25 2.65 -13.96
C ARG A 209 -23.83 3.07 -14.31
N PHE A 210 -23.14 3.67 -13.35
CA PHE A 210 -21.71 4.00 -13.42
C PHE A 210 -21.12 4.05 -12.00
N LYS A 211 -19.79 4.08 -11.91
CA LYS A 211 -19.02 4.29 -10.69
C LYS A 211 -18.30 5.63 -10.77
N LEU A 212 -18.17 6.30 -9.63
CA LEU A 212 -17.44 7.56 -9.50
C LEU A 212 -16.45 7.40 -8.34
N ASP A 213 -15.19 7.68 -8.61
CA ASP A 213 -14.14 7.81 -7.62
C ASP A 213 -13.76 9.28 -7.45
N PHE A 214 -13.62 9.68 -6.20
CA PHE A 214 -12.93 10.90 -5.79
C PHE A 214 -11.53 10.51 -5.30
N ARG A 215 -10.49 11.00 -5.97
CA ARG A 215 -9.11 10.56 -5.77
C ARG A 215 -8.23 11.74 -5.37
N PRO A 216 -8.24 12.15 -4.09
CA PRO A 216 -7.33 13.18 -3.61
C PRO A 216 -5.89 12.75 -3.85
N HIS A 217 -5.00 13.67 -4.19
CA HIS A 217 -3.58 13.36 -4.41
C HIS A 217 -2.84 13.08 -3.08
N SER A 218 -3.33 12.11 -2.32
CA SER A 218 -2.71 11.56 -1.11
C SER A 218 -1.63 10.54 -1.50
N HIS A 219 -0.79 10.11 -0.55
CA HIS A 219 0.20 9.07 -0.82
C HIS A 219 -0.47 7.77 -1.29
N HIS A 220 -1.63 7.43 -0.73
CA HIS A 220 -2.43 6.29 -1.14
C HIS A 220 -2.81 6.35 -2.63
N TRP A 221 -3.38 7.45 -3.09
CA TRP A 221 -3.81 7.53 -4.49
C TRP A 221 -2.65 7.66 -5.47
N GLN A 222 -1.54 8.28 -5.06
CA GLN A 222 -0.32 8.31 -5.86
C GLN A 222 0.25 6.91 -6.07
N VAL A 223 0.36 6.10 -5.01
CA VAL A 223 0.89 4.74 -5.15
C VAL A 223 -0.08 3.84 -5.92
N MET A 224 -1.39 3.97 -5.70
CA MET A 224 -2.39 3.20 -6.43
C MET A 224 -2.43 3.57 -7.92
N ALA A 225 -2.12 4.81 -8.30
CA ALA A 225 -1.97 5.19 -9.70
C ALA A 225 -0.80 4.45 -10.37
N GLN A 226 0.33 4.28 -9.67
CA GLN A 226 1.47 3.52 -10.18
C GLN A 226 1.18 2.00 -10.24
N VAL A 227 0.52 1.46 -9.21
CA VAL A 227 0.08 0.06 -9.19
C VAL A 227 -0.79 -0.26 -10.41
N ARG A 228 -1.77 0.59 -10.74
CA ARG A 228 -2.62 0.38 -11.92
C ARG A 228 -1.88 0.55 -13.24
N ALA A 229 -0.81 1.35 -13.26
CA ALA A 229 -0.04 1.65 -14.46
C ALA A 229 0.98 0.56 -14.84
N THR A 230 1.24 -0.42 -13.97
CA THR A 230 2.30 -1.43 -14.17
C THR A 230 1.72 -2.84 -14.27
N ALA A 231 2.36 -3.70 -15.07
CA ALA A 231 1.97 -5.11 -15.18
C ALA A 231 2.32 -5.91 -13.91
N GLU A 232 3.30 -5.41 -13.18
CA GLU A 232 3.74 -5.94 -11.89
C GLU A 232 2.78 -5.59 -10.74
N GLU A 233 1.78 -4.72 -10.98
CA GLU A 233 0.84 -4.24 -9.98
C GLU A 233 1.56 -3.68 -8.73
N ALA A 234 2.64 -2.92 -8.97
CA ALA A 234 3.51 -2.35 -7.96
C ALA A 234 3.73 -0.84 -8.16
N GLY A 235 4.04 -0.13 -7.07
CA GLY A 235 4.28 1.31 -7.10
C GLY A 235 5.21 1.76 -5.98
N VAL A 236 5.95 2.83 -6.22
CA VAL A 236 6.88 3.43 -5.25
C VAL A 236 6.57 4.91 -5.08
N VAL A 237 6.34 5.34 -3.84
CA VAL A 237 6.13 6.75 -3.49
C VAL A 237 7.14 7.21 -2.46
N GLU A 238 7.49 8.49 -2.52
CA GLU A 238 8.34 9.14 -1.51
C GLU A 238 7.45 9.62 -0.36
N VAL A 239 7.78 9.21 0.87
CA VAL A 239 7.05 9.54 2.10
C VAL A 239 8.08 9.88 3.16
N GLY A 240 7.99 11.04 3.81
CA GLY A 240 8.94 11.41 4.87
C GLY A 240 10.43 11.41 4.45
N GLY A 241 10.72 11.53 3.15
CA GLY A 241 12.08 11.45 2.61
C GLY A 241 12.60 10.03 2.36
N ALA A 242 11.73 9.02 2.43
CA ALA A 242 12.05 7.64 2.10
C ALA A 242 11.10 7.07 1.04
N ARG A 243 11.59 6.10 0.25
CA ARG A 243 10.80 5.34 -0.71
C ARG A 243 10.04 4.22 -0.01
N VAL A 244 8.71 4.23 -0.18
CA VAL A 244 7.79 3.19 0.26
C VAL A 244 7.24 2.49 -0.96
N LEU A 245 7.32 1.16 -0.99
CA LEU A 245 6.82 0.34 -2.09
C LEU A 245 5.51 -0.33 -1.69
N PHE A 246 4.55 -0.36 -2.61
CA PHE A 246 3.34 -1.16 -2.53
C PHE A 246 3.34 -2.19 -3.66
N ALA A 247 2.74 -3.34 -3.40
CA ALA A 247 2.46 -4.35 -4.40
C ALA A 247 1.14 -5.06 -4.09
N MET A 248 0.40 -5.43 -5.13
CA MET A 248 -0.76 -6.32 -4.98
C MET A 248 -0.29 -7.72 -4.61
N THR A 249 -1.06 -8.41 -3.76
CA THR A 249 -0.76 -9.79 -3.37
C THR A 249 -1.02 -10.76 -4.52
N THR A 250 -1.88 -10.41 -5.49
CA THR A 250 -2.47 -11.28 -6.54
C THR A 250 -3.34 -12.43 -6.04
N TRP A 251 -3.29 -12.72 -4.74
CA TRP A 251 -4.12 -13.73 -4.05
C TRP A 251 -5.35 -13.12 -3.36
N GLY A 252 -5.46 -11.80 -3.35
CA GLY A 252 -6.47 -11.10 -2.56
C GLY A 252 -6.07 -10.99 -1.09
N ASP A 253 -7.05 -11.10 -0.22
CA ASP A 253 -6.91 -10.94 1.22
C ASP A 253 -6.44 -12.24 1.88
N GLY A 254 -5.70 -12.15 2.99
CA GLY A 254 -5.19 -13.32 3.68
C GLY A 254 -4.13 -13.03 4.73
N PHE A 255 -3.62 -14.12 5.31
CA PHE A 255 -2.48 -14.10 6.23
C PHE A 255 -1.27 -14.71 5.54
N PHE A 256 -0.21 -13.93 5.41
CA PHE A 256 0.97 -14.34 4.64
C PHE A 256 2.21 -14.38 5.55
N PRO A 257 2.95 -15.51 5.60
CA PRO A 257 4.15 -15.60 6.42
C PRO A 257 5.27 -14.71 5.89
N VAL A 258 6.05 -14.17 6.82
CA VAL A 258 7.25 -13.38 6.52
C VAL A 258 8.48 -14.09 7.06
N TYR A 259 9.54 -14.11 6.26
CA TYR A 259 10.81 -14.77 6.55
C TYR A 259 11.98 -13.79 6.43
N ALA A 260 13.02 -14.03 7.21
CA ALA A 260 14.34 -13.42 7.04
C ALA A 260 15.37 -14.48 6.68
N ASP A 261 16.16 -14.18 5.65
CA ASP A 261 17.27 -15.00 5.20
C ASP A 261 18.58 -14.41 5.72
N TYR A 262 19.45 -15.26 6.24
CA TYR A 262 20.77 -14.90 6.78
C TYR A 262 21.87 -15.71 6.09
N ASP A 263 23.02 -15.10 5.88
CA ASP A 263 24.21 -15.80 5.35
C ASP A 263 24.95 -16.59 6.44
N GLY A 264 26.09 -17.19 6.07
CA GLY A 264 26.92 -17.99 6.97
C GLY A 264 27.54 -17.20 8.13
N ASP A 265 27.64 -15.88 8.00
CA ASP A 265 28.13 -14.96 9.02
C ASP A 265 27.00 -14.32 9.84
N ASN A 266 25.76 -14.82 9.65
CA ASN A 266 24.55 -14.35 10.30
C ASN A 266 24.16 -12.90 9.94
N ALA A 267 24.61 -12.39 8.79
CA ALA A 267 24.16 -11.11 8.24
C ALA A 267 22.86 -11.27 7.45
N LEU A 268 21.97 -10.28 7.53
CA LEU A 268 20.70 -10.27 6.80
C LEU A 268 20.94 -10.21 5.27
N VAL A 269 20.39 -11.18 4.56
CA VAL A 269 20.46 -11.32 3.10
C VAL A 269 19.20 -10.82 2.44
N ALA A 270 18.03 -11.20 2.97
CA ALA A 270 16.75 -10.82 2.42
C ALA A 270 15.62 -10.91 3.45
N VAL A 271 14.53 -10.20 3.18
CA VAL A 271 13.24 -10.35 3.87
C VAL A 271 12.21 -10.74 2.83
N ARG A 272 11.39 -11.76 3.09
CA ARG A 272 10.53 -12.39 2.09
C ARG A 272 9.12 -12.60 2.61
N VAL A 273 8.11 -12.29 1.79
CA VAL A 273 6.69 -12.61 2.04
C VAL A 273 6.30 -13.71 1.06
N ASP A 274 5.82 -14.84 1.55
CA ASP A 274 5.37 -15.95 0.71
C ASP A 274 3.84 -15.98 0.66
N PHE A 275 3.28 -16.19 -0.53
CA PHE A 275 1.82 -16.23 -0.71
C PHE A 275 1.26 -17.63 -0.87
N VAL A 276 2.12 -18.59 -1.21
CA VAL A 276 1.81 -20.00 -1.15
C VAL A 276 2.28 -20.54 0.21
N GLY A 277 1.35 -21.12 0.96
CA GLY A 277 1.67 -21.72 2.26
C GLY A 277 2.60 -22.93 2.14
N ASP A 278 3.15 -23.35 3.27
CA ASP A 278 3.77 -24.68 3.43
C ASP A 278 2.75 -25.82 3.19
#